data_AF-A0A401TY03-F1
#
_entry.id   AF-A0A401TY03-F1
#
_cell.length_a   1.000
_cell.length_b   1.000
_cell.length_c   1.000
_cell.angle_alpha   90.00
_cell.angle_beta   90.00
_cell.angle_gamma   90.00
#
_symmetry.space_group_name_H-M   'P 1'
#
loop_
_entity.id
_entity.type
_entity.pdbx_description
1 polymer ?
#
loop_
_entity_poly.entity_id
_entity_poly.type
_entity_poly.pdbx_seq_one_letter_code
_entity_poly.pdbx_strand_id
1 'polypeptide(L)'
;SEPSAGSDVAGLRTRAEKKGDSWVVNGQKIWTSGAHYSDYGLLIARTDPNVPKHKGLTMFFLDMKSPGVEVRPIKQANGMQEFNEVYFTDVVIPDSQRLGAVGEGWSVSLTTLMNERMSIGARLATGVPEMFEFCSNLMLEDGLAIDDPAVRSKLASWAVKASGLKYTSYRAISALSKGERPGPENSIGKLVSGLMLQDIATYAMDL
;
A
#
# COMPACT_ATOMS: atom_id res chain seq x y z
N SER A 1 -2.79 -5.12 -7.69
CA SER A 1 -1.78 -5.42 -8.72
C SER A 1 -2.23 -6.57 -9.59
N GLU A 2 -1.44 -7.01 -10.57
CA GLU A 2 -1.67 -8.25 -11.34
C GLU A 2 -0.47 -9.19 -11.22
N PRO A 3 -0.62 -10.51 -11.46
CA PRO A 3 0.52 -11.43 -11.46
C PRO A 3 1.64 -11.00 -12.42
N SER A 4 1.26 -10.36 -13.55
CA SER A 4 2.21 -9.85 -14.55
C SER A 4 2.58 -8.38 -14.40
N ALA A 5 1.96 -7.65 -13.45
CA ALA A 5 2.13 -6.21 -13.27
C ALA A 5 2.05 -5.81 -11.80
N GLY A 6 3.24 -5.76 -11.15
CA GLY A 6 3.44 -5.22 -9.81
C GLY A 6 3.91 -3.77 -9.86
N SER A 7 5.23 -3.55 -9.83
CA SER A 7 5.84 -2.21 -9.89
C SER A 7 5.52 -1.47 -11.20
N ASP A 8 5.43 -2.17 -12.32
CA ASP A 8 4.93 -1.61 -13.58
C ASP A 8 3.40 -1.70 -13.65
N VAL A 9 2.71 -0.93 -12.79
CA VAL A 9 1.24 -0.90 -12.73
C VAL A 9 0.62 -0.61 -14.10
N ALA A 10 1.25 0.26 -14.89
CA ALA A 10 0.75 0.61 -16.21
C ALA A 10 0.84 -0.55 -17.22
N GLY A 11 1.60 -1.61 -16.93
CA GLY A 11 1.68 -2.84 -17.72
C GLY A 11 0.51 -3.81 -17.53
N LEU A 12 -0.49 -3.44 -16.72
CA LEU A 12 -1.65 -4.29 -16.42
C LEU A 12 -2.43 -4.71 -17.68
N ARG A 13 -3.06 -5.89 -17.60
CA ARG A 13 -3.73 -6.62 -18.68
C ARG A 13 -5.20 -6.93 -18.43
N THR A 14 -5.74 -6.78 -17.22
CA THR A 14 -7.19 -6.82 -16.99
C THR A 14 -7.85 -5.85 -17.95
N ARG A 15 -8.76 -6.33 -18.79
CA ARG A 15 -9.39 -5.56 -19.87
C ARG A 15 -10.83 -5.20 -19.51
N ALA A 16 -11.28 -4.05 -20.00
CA ALA A 16 -12.66 -3.60 -19.93
C ALA A 16 -13.08 -3.17 -21.34
N GLU A 17 -14.01 -3.91 -21.93
CA GLU A 17 -14.52 -3.66 -23.29
C GLU A 17 -15.88 -2.98 -23.23
N LYS A 18 -16.05 -1.85 -23.92
CA LYS A 18 -17.31 -1.11 -23.91
C LYS A 18 -18.38 -1.85 -24.72
N LYS A 19 -19.55 -2.10 -24.12
CA LYS A 19 -20.75 -2.65 -24.76
C LYS A 19 -21.95 -1.78 -24.40
N GLY A 20 -22.33 -0.89 -25.32
CA GLY A 20 -23.41 0.08 -25.08
C GLY A 20 -23.05 1.08 -23.99
N ASP A 21 -23.85 1.12 -22.92
CA ASP A 21 -23.68 1.97 -21.73
C ASP A 21 -22.88 1.29 -20.60
N SER A 22 -22.34 0.10 -20.86
CA SER A 22 -21.68 -0.74 -19.87
C SER A 22 -20.32 -1.23 -20.37
N TRP A 23 -19.56 -1.83 -19.47
CA TRP A 23 -18.24 -2.42 -19.71
C TRP A 23 -18.24 -3.88 -19.33
N VAL A 24 -17.64 -4.73 -20.16
CA VAL A 24 -17.40 -6.14 -19.83
C VAL A 24 -15.93 -6.31 -19.45
N VAL A 25 -15.70 -6.73 -18.20
CA VAL A 25 -14.39 -6.85 -17.61
C VAL A 25 -13.95 -8.31 -17.55
N ASN A 26 -12.71 -8.54 -17.97
CA ASN A 26 -12.06 -9.84 -17.88
C ASN A 26 -10.61 -9.71 -17.44
N GLY A 27 -10.18 -10.53 -16.48
CA GLY A 27 -8.79 -10.60 -16.04
C GLY A 27 -8.63 -11.05 -14.59
N GLN A 28 -7.46 -10.77 -14.03
CA GLN A 28 -7.10 -11.17 -12.66
C GLN A 28 -6.33 -10.05 -11.98
N LYS A 29 -6.68 -9.79 -10.71
CA LYS A 29 -5.90 -9.00 -9.78
C LYS A 29 -5.32 -9.90 -8.68
N ILE A 30 -4.22 -9.45 -8.09
CA ILE A 30 -3.55 -10.10 -6.97
C ILE A 30 -3.05 -9.05 -5.97
N TRP A 31 -2.87 -9.49 -4.72
CA TRP A 31 -2.52 -8.67 -3.56
C TRP A 31 -3.62 -7.67 -3.17
N THR A 32 -4.88 -7.96 -3.49
CA THR A 32 -6.00 -7.08 -3.15
C THR A 32 -6.34 -7.26 -1.67
N SER A 33 -5.92 -6.31 -0.83
CA SER A 33 -6.16 -6.31 0.61
C SER A 33 -7.66 -6.29 0.93
N GLY A 34 -8.11 -7.15 1.83
CA GLY A 34 -9.49 -7.14 2.36
C GLY A 34 -10.60 -7.46 1.36
N ALA A 35 -10.27 -7.89 0.14
CA ALA A 35 -11.26 -8.08 -0.93
C ALA A 35 -12.44 -8.99 -0.57
N HIS A 36 -12.22 -10.00 0.29
CA HIS A 36 -13.25 -10.93 0.75
C HIS A 36 -14.21 -10.33 1.80
N TYR A 37 -13.87 -9.17 2.37
CA TYR A 37 -14.72 -8.42 3.29
C TYR A 37 -15.36 -7.19 2.62
N SER A 38 -14.78 -6.71 1.52
CA SER A 38 -15.21 -5.47 0.87
C SER A 38 -16.52 -5.63 0.09
N ASP A 39 -17.46 -4.71 0.27
CA ASP A 39 -18.64 -4.60 -0.59
C ASP A 39 -18.29 -4.00 -1.95
N TYR A 40 -17.35 -3.04 -1.99
CA TYR A 40 -16.92 -2.38 -3.22
C TYR A 40 -15.40 -2.44 -3.41
N GLY A 41 -14.98 -2.56 -4.68
CA GLY A 41 -13.59 -2.50 -5.09
C GLY A 41 -13.31 -1.33 -6.03
N LEU A 42 -12.08 -0.81 -6.01
CA LEU A 42 -11.57 0.04 -7.09
C LEU A 42 -10.82 -0.82 -8.09
N LEU A 43 -11.19 -0.69 -9.36
CA LEU A 43 -10.64 -1.48 -10.45
C LEU A 43 -10.08 -0.57 -11.53
N ILE A 44 -8.76 -0.63 -11.72
CA ILE A 44 -8.12 -0.11 -12.93
C ILE A 44 -8.01 -1.22 -13.99
N ALA A 45 -8.50 -0.94 -15.19
CA ALA A 45 -8.50 -1.86 -16.31
C ALA A 45 -8.06 -1.17 -17.62
N ARG A 46 -7.54 -1.99 -18.54
CA ARG A 46 -7.18 -1.64 -19.90
C ARG A 46 -8.45 -1.46 -20.73
N THR A 47 -8.70 -0.24 -21.20
CA THR A 47 -9.81 0.06 -22.13
C THR A 47 -9.34 0.29 -23.56
N ASP A 48 -8.06 0.67 -23.76
CA ASP A 48 -7.45 0.80 -25.08
C ASP A 48 -6.01 0.29 -25.07
N PRO A 49 -5.71 -0.84 -25.74
CA PRO A 49 -4.35 -1.38 -25.83
C PRO A 49 -3.49 -0.74 -26.92
N ASN A 50 -4.06 0.08 -27.80
CA ASN A 50 -3.37 0.64 -28.97
C ASN A 50 -2.74 2.01 -28.72
N VAL A 51 -2.99 2.59 -27.55
CA VAL A 51 -2.42 3.87 -27.10
C VAL A 51 -1.29 3.63 -26.09
N PRO A 52 -0.44 4.64 -25.81
CA PRO A 52 0.56 4.53 -24.76
C PRO A 52 -0.04 4.03 -23.44
N LYS A 53 0.64 3.10 -22.77
CA LYS A 53 0.09 2.31 -21.66
C LYS A 53 -0.58 3.12 -20.54
N HIS A 54 -0.14 4.35 -20.27
CA HIS A 54 -0.77 5.21 -19.26
C HIS A 54 -2.11 5.84 -19.72
N LYS A 55 -2.29 6.04 -21.03
CA LYS A 55 -3.49 6.65 -21.63
C LYS A 55 -4.59 5.63 -21.95
N GLY A 56 -4.26 4.34 -21.92
CA GLY A 56 -5.19 3.25 -22.24
C GLY A 56 -5.91 2.66 -21.03
N LEU A 57 -5.92 3.36 -19.90
CA LEU A 57 -6.40 2.86 -18.62
C LEU A 57 -7.65 3.62 -18.17
N THR A 58 -8.61 2.91 -17.62
CA THR A 58 -9.81 3.51 -17.03
C THR A 58 -10.02 2.93 -15.63
N MET A 59 -10.45 3.78 -14.69
CA MET A 59 -10.77 3.38 -13.33
C MET A 59 -12.28 3.22 -13.17
N PHE A 60 -12.68 2.19 -12.42
CA PHE A 60 -14.06 1.92 -12.04
C PHE A 60 -14.13 1.68 -10.54
N PHE A 61 -15.29 1.90 -9.95
CA PHE A 61 -15.68 1.15 -8.77
C PHE A 61 -16.65 0.04 -9.18
N LEU A 62 -16.69 -1.07 -8.43
CA LEU A 62 -17.65 -2.15 -8.68
C LEU A 62 -18.07 -2.82 -7.39
N ASP A 63 -19.26 -3.42 -7.39
CA ASP A 63 -19.72 -4.32 -6.33
C ASP A 63 -18.93 -5.63 -6.42
N MET A 64 -18.24 -6.00 -5.34
CA MET A 64 -17.42 -7.21 -5.26
C MET A 64 -18.23 -8.51 -5.25
N LYS A 65 -19.56 -8.41 -5.09
CA LYS A 65 -20.52 -9.51 -5.19
C LYS A 65 -21.15 -9.62 -6.59
N SER A 66 -20.72 -8.78 -7.54
CA SER A 66 -21.22 -8.83 -8.92
C SER A 66 -20.98 -10.21 -9.55
N PRO A 67 -21.92 -10.73 -10.35
CA PRO A 67 -21.72 -11.99 -11.07
C PRO A 67 -20.43 -11.97 -11.89
N GLY A 68 -19.64 -13.05 -11.78
CA GLY A 68 -18.35 -13.18 -12.45
C GLY A 68 -17.14 -12.66 -11.65
N VAL A 69 -17.35 -12.02 -10.49
CA VAL A 69 -16.29 -11.71 -9.53
C VAL A 69 -16.06 -12.92 -8.63
N GLU A 70 -14.82 -13.42 -8.60
CA GLU A 70 -14.41 -14.51 -7.71
C GLU A 70 -13.23 -14.02 -6.86
N VAL A 71 -13.37 -14.06 -5.53
CA VAL A 71 -12.33 -13.68 -4.58
C VAL A 71 -11.73 -14.93 -3.93
N ARG A 72 -10.41 -15.07 -3.99
CA ARG A 72 -9.66 -16.16 -3.36
C ARG A 72 -8.63 -15.62 -2.36
N PRO A 73 -8.81 -15.85 -1.05
CA PRO A 73 -7.83 -15.45 -0.06
C PRO A 73 -6.49 -16.17 -0.23
N ILE A 74 -5.40 -15.42 -0.02
CA ILE A 74 -4.02 -15.92 -0.08
C ILE A 74 -3.53 -16.16 1.35
N LYS A 75 -3.16 -17.40 1.66
CA LYS A 75 -2.50 -17.71 2.93
C LYS A 75 -1.05 -17.22 2.90
N GLN A 76 -0.74 -16.25 3.75
CA GLN A 76 0.59 -15.66 3.90
C GLN A 76 1.47 -16.53 4.82
N ALA A 77 2.78 -16.26 4.82
CA ALA A 77 3.75 -16.98 5.66
C ALA A 77 3.48 -16.84 7.17
N ASN A 78 2.90 -15.72 7.60
CA ASN A 78 2.46 -15.50 8.98
C ASN A 78 1.12 -16.20 9.31
N GLY A 79 0.57 -17.00 8.39
CA GLY A 79 -0.69 -17.73 8.55
C GLY A 79 -1.95 -16.90 8.29
N MET A 80 -1.85 -15.58 8.14
CA MET A 80 -2.98 -14.68 7.91
C MET A 80 -3.45 -14.70 6.45
N GLN A 81 -4.68 -14.23 6.20
CA GLN A 81 -5.33 -14.25 4.88
C GLN A 81 -5.85 -12.87 4.43
N GLU A 82 -5.11 -11.81 4.71
CA GLU A 82 -5.56 -10.44 4.43
C GLU A 82 -5.56 -10.08 2.93
N PHE A 83 -4.72 -10.73 2.13
CA PHE A 83 -4.59 -10.48 0.69
C PHE A 83 -5.34 -11.51 -0.15
N ASN A 84 -5.76 -11.13 -1.35
CA ASN A 84 -6.60 -11.95 -2.21
C ASN A 84 -6.13 -11.91 -3.66
N GLU A 85 -6.37 -13.01 -4.36
CA GLU A 85 -6.58 -13.00 -5.80
C GLU A 85 -8.04 -12.64 -6.09
N VAL A 86 -8.28 -11.87 -7.14
CA VAL A 86 -9.62 -11.52 -7.59
C VAL A 86 -9.70 -11.76 -9.08
N TYR A 87 -10.60 -12.65 -9.50
CA TYR A 87 -10.85 -12.98 -10.90
C TYR A 87 -12.11 -12.28 -11.37
N PHE A 88 -12.08 -11.85 -12.63
CA PHE A 88 -13.20 -11.22 -13.31
C PHE A 88 -13.47 -12.02 -14.58
N THR A 89 -14.65 -12.63 -14.66
CA THR A 89 -15.13 -13.39 -15.82
C THR A 89 -16.41 -12.75 -16.31
N ASP A 90 -16.33 -12.04 -17.44
CA ASP A 90 -17.45 -11.32 -18.05
C ASP A 90 -18.25 -10.42 -17.09
N VAL A 91 -17.56 -9.78 -16.15
CA VAL A 91 -18.18 -8.89 -15.15
C VAL A 91 -18.69 -7.63 -15.85
N VAL A 92 -19.97 -7.31 -15.65
CA VAL A 92 -20.59 -6.13 -16.25
C VAL A 92 -20.53 -4.95 -15.26
N ILE A 93 -19.93 -3.85 -15.69
CA ILE A 93 -19.83 -2.59 -14.92
C ILE A 93 -20.53 -1.49 -15.72
N PRO A 94 -21.59 -0.84 -15.22
CA PRO A 94 -22.19 0.33 -15.87
C PRO A 94 -21.19 1.47 -16.04
N ASP A 95 -21.25 2.24 -17.13
CA ASP A 95 -20.35 3.40 -17.33
C ASP A 95 -20.51 4.48 -16.25
N SER A 96 -21.67 4.52 -15.57
CA SER A 96 -21.89 5.39 -14.41
C SER A 96 -21.00 5.06 -13.20
N GLN A 97 -20.39 3.87 -13.16
CA GLN A 97 -19.43 3.47 -12.13
C GLN A 97 -17.97 3.78 -12.51
N ARG A 98 -17.75 4.43 -13.66
CA ARG A 98 -16.45 4.93 -14.08
C ARG A 98 -16.03 6.14 -13.26
N LEU A 99 -14.76 6.16 -12.86
CA LEU A 99 -14.13 7.27 -12.17
C LEU A 99 -13.19 8.01 -13.13
N GLY A 100 -13.44 9.32 -13.32
CA GLY A 100 -12.75 10.10 -14.35
C GLY A 100 -13.19 9.76 -15.77
N ALA A 101 -12.57 10.34 -16.80
CA ALA A 101 -12.85 10.03 -18.21
C ALA A 101 -12.30 8.66 -18.65
N VAL A 102 -12.78 8.12 -19.78
CA VAL A 102 -12.14 6.95 -20.42
C VAL A 102 -10.69 7.33 -20.77
N GLY A 103 -9.72 6.49 -20.38
CA GLY A 103 -8.30 6.76 -20.56
C GLY A 103 -7.62 7.56 -19.43
N GLU A 104 -8.40 8.11 -18.49
CA GLU A 104 -7.90 8.88 -17.34
C GLU A 104 -7.63 8.03 -16.09
N GLY A 105 -7.75 6.70 -16.19
CA GLY A 105 -7.58 5.79 -15.06
C GLY A 105 -6.20 5.90 -14.39
N TRP A 106 -5.16 6.26 -15.14
CA TRP A 106 -3.83 6.51 -14.58
C TRP A 106 -3.80 7.73 -13.66
N SER A 107 -4.44 8.84 -14.07
CA SER A 107 -4.53 10.06 -13.27
C SER A 107 -5.31 9.81 -11.97
N VAL A 108 -6.41 9.06 -12.06
CA VAL A 108 -7.19 8.64 -10.89
C VAL A 108 -6.35 7.76 -9.96
N SER A 109 -5.61 6.77 -10.49
CA SER A 109 -4.71 5.94 -9.69
C SER A 109 -3.62 6.73 -8.97
N LEU A 110 -2.99 7.69 -9.65
CA LEU A 110 -1.99 8.54 -9.02
C LEU A 110 -2.59 9.33 -7.86
N THR A 111 -3.80 9.87 -8.04
CA THR A 111 -4.53 10.58 -6.97
C THR A 111 -4.80 9.67 -5.78
N THR A 112 -5.29 8.44 -6.00
CA THR A 112 -5.51 7.45 -4.93
C THR A 112 -4.21 7.12 -4.20
N LEU A 113 -3.13 6.79 -4.94
CA LEU A 113 -1.84 6.43 -4.36
C LEU A 113 -1.18 7.58 -3.59
N MET A 114 -1.37 8.83 -4.03
CA MET A 114 -0.87 10.01 -3.31
C MET A 114 -1.59 10.20 -1.98
N ASN A 115 -2.91 9.97 -1.92
CA ASN A 115 -3.68 10.04 -0.69
C ASN A 115 -3.33 8.89 0.27
N GLU A 116 -3.19 7.66 -0.22
CA GLU A 116 -2.72 6.52 0.59
C GLU A 116 -1.34 6.80 1.20
N ARG A 117 -0.43 7.38 0.42
CA ARG A 117 0.92 7.73 0.88
C ARG A 117 0.91 8.77 2.00
N MET A 118 -0.06 9.70 2.00
CA MET A 118 -0.27 10.63 3.10
C MET A 118 -0.78 9.90 4.35
N SER A 119 -1.80 9.05 4.21
CA SER A 119 -2.41 8.30 5.33
C SER A 119 -1.39 7.36 6.01
N ILE A 120 -0.65 6.59 5.21
CA ILE A 120 0.37 5.65 5.70
C ILE A 120 1.60 6.39 6.23
N GLY A 121 2.07 7.41 5.50
CA GLY A 121 3.29 8.15 5.84
C GLY A 121 3.16 9.04 7.09
N ALA A 122 1.97 9.56 7.38
CA ALA A 122 1.75 10.47 8.52
C ALA A 122 1.74 9.74 9.88
N ARG A 123 1.53 8.42 9.92
CA ARG A 123 1.46 7.60 11.14
C ARG A 123 2.36 6.35 11.07
N LEU A 124 3.58 6.52 10.57
CA LEU A 124 4.55 5.42 10.55
C LEU A 124 4.90 4.98 11.98
N ALA A 125 4.41 3.82 12.38
CA ALA A 125 4.91 3.12 13.56
C ALA A 125 6.42 2.87 13.35
N THR A 126 7.22 3.25 14.34
CA THR A 126 8.69 3.18 14.24
C THR A 126 9.26 1.94 14.92
N GLY A 127 8.47 1.24 15.74
CA GLY A 127 8.93 0.11 16.54
C GLY A 127 9.85 0.50 17.71
N VAL A 128 10.21 1.79 17.83
CA VAL A 128 11.16 2.27 18.83
C VAL A 128 10.59 2.22 20.25
N PRO A 129 9.36 2.70 20.52
CA PRO A 129 8.77 2.55 21.85
C PRO A 129 8.66 1.08 22.28
N GLU A 130 8.22 0.21 21.37
CA GLU A 130 8.05 -1.22 21.62
C GLU A 130 9.39 -1.91 21.88
N MET A 131 10.42 -1.59 21.10
CA MET A 131 11.76 -2.15 21.30
C MET A 131 12.41 -1.65 22.60
N PHE A 132 12.20 -0.37 22.95
CA PHE A 132 12.67 0.18 24.20
C PHE A 132 12.03 -0.53 25.41
N GLU A 133 10.71 -0.76 25.36
CA GLU A 133 9.99 -1.51 26.38
C GLU A 133 10.47 -2.97 26.45
N PHE A 134 10.66 -3.62 25.30
CA PHE A 134 11.21 -4.98 25.22
C PHE A 134 12.57 -5.08 25.91
N CYS A 135 13.55 -4.24 25.52
CA CYS A 135 14.87 -4.23 26.14
C CYS A 135 14.86 -3.86 27.63
N SER A 136 13.89 -3.05 28.07
CA SER A 136 13.76 -2.67 29.48
C SER A 136 13.32 -3.84 30.37
N ASN A 137 12.71 -4.86 29.79
CA ASN A 137 12.20 -6.03 30.51
C ASN A 137 12.95 -7.34 30.17
N LEU A 138 13.81 -7.34 29.14
CA LEU A 138 14.57 -8.51 28.74
C LEU A 138 15.80 -8.73 29.64
N MET A 139 15.94 -9.95 30.16
CA MET A 139 17.08 -10.37 30.97
C MET A 139 18.06 -11.21 30.13
N LEU A 140 19.29 -10.73 30.03
CA LEU A 140 20.42 -11.41 29.39
C LEU A 140 21.29 -12.09 30.45
N GLU A 141 22.33 -12.80 30.02
CA GLU A 141 23.26 -13.49 30.93
C GLU A 141 23.95 -12.53 31.92
N ASP A 142 24.27 -11.31 31.48
CA ASP A 142 25.02 -10.31 32.25
C ASP A 142 24.14 -9.23 32.92
N GLY A 143 22.80 -9.31 32.82
CA GLY A 143 21.87 -8.33 33.39
C GLY A 143 20.74 -7.91 32.44
N LEU A 144 20.03 -6.81 32.78
CA LEU A 144 18.98 -6.30 31.90
C LEU A 144 19.59 -5.85 30.56
N ALA A 145 18.95 -6.18 29.45
CA ALA A 145 19.40 -5.77 28.12
C ALA A 145 19.57 -4.25 28.03
N ILE A 146 18.70 -3.47 28.69
CA ILE A 146 18.79 -2.00 28.71
C ILE A 146 20.05 -1.46 29.41
N ASP A 147 20.72 -2.25 30.25
CA ASP A 147 21.93 -1.82 30.94
C ASP A 147 23.20 -1.98 30.06
N ASP A 148 23.14 -2.79 29.01
CA ASP A 148 24.23 -2.97 28.05
C ASP A 148 24.45 -1.67 27.21
N PRO A 149 25.65 -1.05 27.26
CA PRO A 149 25.98 0.11 26.45
C PRO A 149 25.77 -0.08 24.93
N ALA A 150 25.96 -1.29 24.40
CA ALA A 150 25.76 -1.59 22.99
C ALA A 150 24.26 -1.55 22.61
N VAL A 151 23.39 -2.13 23.45
CA VAL A 151 21.93 -2.04 23.30
C VAL A 151 21.46 -0.60 23.36
N ARG A 152 21.93 0.17 24.34
CA ARG A 152 21.60 1.60 24.48
C ARG A 152 22.01 2.41 23.26
N SER A 153 23.17 2.11 22.67
CA SER A 153 23.66 2.76 21.45
C SER A 153 22.74 2.50 20.25
N LYS A 154 22.27 1.26 20.08
CA LYS A 154 21.30 0.90 19.03
C LYS A 154 19.96 1.60 19.23
N LEU A 155 19.40 1.57 20.43
CA LEU A 155 18.15 2.26 20.77
C LEU A 155 18.24 3.76 20.49
N ALA A 156 19.36 4.41 20.86
CA ALA A 156 19.59 5.83 20.60
C ALA A 156 19.61 6.14 19.08
N SER A 157 20.27 5.30 18.28
CA SER A 157 20.31 5.45 16.81
C SER A 157 18.92 5.41 16.19
N TRP A 158 18.07 4.46 16.61
CA TRP A 158 16.68 4.38 16.13
C TRP A 158 15.83 5.53 16.65
N ALA A 159 16.01 5.97 17.90
CA ALA A 159 15.31 7.14 18.44
C ALA A 159 15.59 8.43 17.65
N VAL A 160 16.84 8.63 17.20
CA VAL A 160 17.22 9.76 16.33
C VAL A 160 16.51 9.66 14.98
N LYS A 161 16.52 8.48 14.34
CA LYS A 161 15.80 8.25 13.07
C LYS A 161 14.30 8.48 13.22
N ALA A 162 13.68 7.95 14.28
CA ALA A 162 12.26 8.14 14.58
C ALA A 162 11.90 9.62 14.79
N SER A 163 12.77 10.39 15.46
CA SER A 163 12.61 11.84 15.61
C SER A 163 12.68 12.56 14.27
N GLY A 164 13.63 12.20 13.40
CA GLY A 164 13.73 12.76 12.05
C GLY A 164 12.49 12.48 11.19
N LEU A 165 11.94 11.27 11.28
CA LEU A 165 10.67 10.89 10.65
C LEU A 165 9.52 11.76 11.16
N LYS A 166 9.36 11.90 12.47
CA LYS A 166 8.30 12.70 13.11
C LYS A 166 8.29 14.14 12.60
N TYR A 167 9.43 14.83 12.63
CA TYR A 167 9.52 16.22 12.18
C TYR A 167 9.39 16.37 10.66
N THR A 168 9.77 15.35 9.89
CA THR A 168 9.52 15.32 8.44
C THR A 168 8.03 15.22 8.13
N SER A 169 7.29 14.37 8.85
CA SER A 169 5.83 14.29 8.73
C SER A 169 5.14 15.60 9.13
N TYR A 170 5.60 16.28 10.20
CA TYR A 170 5.06 17.60 10.57
C TYR A 170 5.29 18.68 9.49
N ARG A 171 6.45 18.67 8.82
CA ARG A 171 6.70 19.56 7.68
C ARG A 171 5.75 19.27 6.52
N ALA A 172 5.56 17.99 6.18
CA ALA A 172 4.63 17.59 5.12
C ALA A 172 3.19 18.01 5.43
N ILE A 173 2.71 17.78 6.65
CA ILE A 173 1.37 18.22 7.10
C ILE A 173 1.23 19.74 7.04
N SER A 174 2.27 20.48 7.44
CA SER A 174 2.27 21.95 7.41
C SER A 174 2.28 22.54 6.00
N ALA A 175 2.88 21.87 5.03
CA ALA A 175 2.81 22.24 3.61
C ALA A 175 1.40 21.99 3.07
N LEU A 176 0.84 20.81 3.35
CA LEU A 176 -0.50 20.41 2.90
C LEU A 176 -1.59 21.32 3.47
N SER A 177 -1.47 21.76 4.73
CA SER A 177 -2.43 22.69 5.33
C SER A 177 -2.45 24.07 4.66
N LYS A 178 -1.40 24.42 3.89
CA LYS A 178 -1.31 25.65 3.09
C LYS A 178 -1.80 25.46 1.64
N GLY A 179 -2.32 24.29 1.30
CA GLY A 179 -2.75 23.96 -0.07
C GLY A 179 -1.60 23.59 -1.01
N GLU A 180 -0.39 23.37 -0.48
CA GLU A 180 0.71 22.84 -1.28
C GLU A 180 0.43 21.37 -1.64
N ARG A 181 1.08 20.88 -2.70
CA ARG A 181 0.93 19.48 -3.11
C ARG A 181 1.87 18.59 -2.28
N PRO A 182 1.49 17.33 -1.99
CA PRO A 182 2.40 16.38 -1.34
C PRO A 182 3.71 16.25 -2.13
N GLY A 183 4.84 16.43 -1.44
CA GLY A 183 6.18 16.29 -2.01
C GLY A 183 6.83 14.92 -1.76
N PRO A 184 8.15 14.79 -1.98
CA PRO A 184 8.88 13.53 -1.85
C PRO A 184 9.11 13.10 -0.39
N GLU A 185 8.74 13.91 0.60
CA GLU A 185 9.00 13.69 2.03
C GLU A 185 8.46 12.34 2.52
N ASN A 186 7.28 11.94 2.03
CA ASN A 186 6.67 10.67 2.41
C ASN A 186 7.43 9.46 1.85
N SER A 187 8.16 9.62 0.74
CA SER A 187 9.02 8.56 0.20
C SER A 187 10.27 8.36 1.07
N ILE A 188 10.84 9.44 1.61
CA ILE A 188 11.89 9.37 2.64
C ILE A 188 11.37 8.62 3.87
N GLY A 189 10.13 8.97 4.28
CA GLY A 189 9.42 8.31 5.36
C GLY A 189 9.46 6.79 5.23
N LYS A 190 8.97 6.26 4.10
CA LYS A 190 8.98 4.82 3.82
C LYS A 190 10.41 4.25 3.83
N LEU A 191 11.34 4.88 3.11
CA LEU A 191 12.70 4.34 2.97
C LEU A 191 13.37 4.14 4.33
N VAL A 192 13.31 5.16 5.18
CA VAL A 192 13.94 5.14 6.51
C VAL A 192 13.19 4.20 7.45
N SER A 193 11.86 4.30 7.54
CA SER A 193 11.08 3.48 8.47
C SER A 193 11.11 2.00 8.14
N GLY A 194 11.02 1.64 6.85
CA GLY A 194 11.00 0.24 6.42
C GLY A 194 12.29 -0.50 6.74
N LEU A 195 13.44 0.15 6.48
CA LEU A 195 14.74 -0.42 6.82
C LEU A 195 14.97 -0.45 8.34
N MET A 196 14.54 0.60 9.04
CA MET A 196 14.67 0.67 10.49
C MET A 196 13.86 -0.43 11.20
N LEU A 197 12.62 -0.69 10.76
CA LEU A 197 11.80 -1.76 11.34
C LEU A 197 12.39 -3.15 11.10
N GLN A 198 13.00 -3.39 9.93
CA GLN A 198 13.72 -4.63 9.67
C GLN A 198 14.95 -4.77 10.58
N ASP A 199 15.75 -3.72 10.72
CA ASP A 199 16.93 -3.69 11.61
C ASP A 199 16.56 -3.91 13.08
N ILE A 200 15.47 -3.27 13.56
CA ILE A 200 14.92 -3.50 14.91
C ILE A 200 14.51 -4.96 15.08
N ALA A 201 13.74 -5.51 14.13
CA ALA A 201 13.25 -6.89 14.23
C ALA A 201 14.40 -7.91 14.21
N THR A 202 15.42 -7.70 13.37
CA THR A 202 16.62 -8.55 13.34
C THR A 202 17.36 -8.46 14.67
N TYR A 203 17.62 -7.26 15.17
CA TYR A 203 18.33 -7.10 16.43
C TYR A 203 17.58 -7.69 17.62
N ALA A 204 16.26 -7.61 17.64
CA ALA A 204 15.44 -8.24 18.66
C ALA A 204 15.52 -9.78 18.68
N MET A 205 15.82 -10.41 17.54
CA MET A 205 16.07 -11.86 17.46
C MET A 205 17.50 -12.24 17.87
N ASP A 206 18.45 -11.30 17.76
CA ASP A 206 19.85 -11.52 18.12
C ASP A 206 20.12 -11.35 19.63
N LEU A 207 19.25 -10.60 20.34
CA LEU A 207 19.27 -10.43 21.80
C LEU A 207 18.69 -11.65 22.52
#